data_AF-A0A934K162-F1
#
_entry.id   AF-A0A934K162-F1
#
_cell.length_a   1.000
_cell.length_b   1.000
_cell.length_c   1.000
_cell.angle_alpha   90.00
_cell.angle_beta   90.00
_cell.angle_gamma   90.00
#
_symmetry.space_group_name_H-M   'P 1'
#
loop_
_entity.id
_entity.type
_entity.pdbx_description
1 polymer ?
#
loop_
_entity_poly.entity_id
_entity_poly.type
_entity_poly.pdbx_seq_one_letter_code
_entity_poly.pdbx_strand_id
1 'polypeptide(L)'
;MTVNPFFEDLGACFTAAAERRGVPVPPPTLDAAVSRELLELARVAAHTQERRFAPLATYLAGVFAERLRAAGAPSDGAAVAALIREVREQLEREAGTSQSVDADSSR
;
A
#
# COMPACT_ATOMS: atom_id res chain seq x y z
N MET A 1 4.98 17.70 3.97
CA MET A 1 4.42 17.17 5.24
C MET A 1 5.51 16.39 5.92
N THR A 2 5.82 16.72 7.17
CA THR A 2 6.75 15.95 8.01
C THR A 2 6.15 14.57 8.27
N VAL A 3 6.95 13.52 8.08
CA VAL A 3 6.56 12.13 8.36
C VAL A 3 6.35 12.00 9.88
N ASN A 4 5.39 11.19 10.32
CA ASN A 4 5.16 10.97 11.76
C ASN A 4 6.44 10.36 12.38
N PRO A 5 6.93 10.87 13.54
CA PRO A 5 8.16 10.39 14.19
C PRO A 5 8.24 8.88 14.37
N PHE A 6 7.10 8.22 14.60
CA PHE A 6 7.03 6.76 14.67
C PHE A 6 7.65 6.06 13.45
N PHE A 7 7.42 6.57 12.24
CA PHE A 7 7.94 5.95 11.02
C PHE A 7 9.45 6.22 10.84
N GLU A 8 9.96 7.33 11.38
CA GLU A 8 11.40 7.61 11.41
C GLU A 8 12.11 6.62 12.36
N ASP A 9 11.56 6.43 13.56
CA ASP A 9 12.06 5.46 14.54
C ASP A 9 11.99 4.02 14.01
N LEU A 10 10.89 3.67 13.34
CA LEU A 10 10.74 2.37 12.69
C LEU A 10 11.77 2.17 11.57
N GLY A 11 12.06 3.20 10.78
CA GLY A 11 13.11 3.18 9.77
C GLY A 11 14.48 2.89 10.37
N ALA A 12 14.81 3.55 11.48
CA ALA A 12 16.04 3.29 12.22
C ALA A 12 16.12 1.85 12.75
N CYS A 13 15.00 1.28 13.20
CA CYS A 13 14.93 -0.11 13.64
C CYS A 13 15.26 -1.10 12.50
N PHE A 14 14.78 -0.83 11.28
CA PHE A 14 15.12 -1.63 10.10
C PHE A 14 16.60 -1.53 9.74
N THR A 15 17.16 -0.33 9.70
CA THR A 15 18.59 -0.11 9.40
C THR A 15 19.46 -0.84 10.40
N ALA A 16 19.21 -0.67 11.70
CA ALA A 16 19.95 -1.37 12.75
C ALA A 16 19.82 -2.89 12.63
N ALA A 17 18.66 -3.41 12.22
CA ALA A 17 18.46 -4.83 11.98
C ALA A 17 19.26 -5.34 10.77
N ALA A 18 19.41 -4.54 9.72
CA ALA A 18 20.20 -4.87 8.54
C ALA A 18 21.71 -4.85 8.85
N GLU A 19 22.17 -3.85 9.61
CA GLU A 19 23.56 -3.75 10.09
C GLU A 19 23.99 -4.95 10.92
N ARG A 20 23.14 -5.43 11.84
CA ARG A 20 23.42 -6.66 12.63
C ARG A 20 23.61 -7.90 11.76
N ARG A 21 23.20 -7.86 10.50
CA ARG A 21 23.37 -8.94 9.51
C ARG A 21 24.53 -8.69 8.53
N GLY A 22 25.30 -7.62 8.73
CA GLY A 22 26.42 -7.24 7.86
C GLY A 22 25.98 -6.65 6.51
N VAL A 23 24.71 -6.25 6.37
CA VAL A 23 24.17 -5.69 5.13
C VAL A 23 23.62 -4.30 5.44
N PRO A 24 24.43 -3.22 5.35
CA PRO A 24 23.93 -1.87 5.57
C PRO A 24 22.99 -1.47 4.42
N VAL A 25 21.77 -1.05 4.76
CA VAL A 25 20.75 -0.61 3.80
C VAL A 25 20.16 0.70 4.32
N PRO A 26 19.90 1.72 3.46
CA PRO A 26 19.24 2.94 3.89
C PRO A 26 17.86 2.66 4.51
N PRO A 27 17.40 3.53 5.42
CA PRO A 27 16.07 3.38 5.99
C PRO A 27 15.00 3.45 4.89
N PRO A 28 13.88 2.71 5.05
CA PRO A 28 12.76 2.84 4.13
C PRO A 28 12.23 4.28 4.17
N THR A 29 11.91 4.81 2.99
CA THR A 29 11.26 6.11 2.85
C THR A 29 9.94 5.92 2.13
N LEU A 30 8.97 6.76 2.44
CA LEU A 30 7.67 6.76 1.80
C LEU A 30 7.32 8.17 1.35
N ASP A 31 7.00 8.31 0.06
CA ASP A 31 6.44 9.56 -0.45
C ASP A 31 5.07 9.84 0.19
N ALA A 32 4.74 11.12 0.40
CA ALA A 32 3.51 11.52 1.06
C ALA A 32 2.25 11.14 0.26
N ALA A 33 2.29 11.22 -1.08
CA ALA A 33 1.19 10.80 -1.93
C ALA A 33 1.02 9.28 -1.90
N VAL A 34 2.13 8.53 -1.92
CA VAL A 34 2.11 7.06 -1.78
C VAL A 34 1.53 6.66 -0.42
N SER A 35 1.92 7.34 0.65
CA SER A 35 1.40 7.11 2.00
C SER A 35 -0.11 7.24 2.08
N ARG A 36 -0.65 8.31 1.47
CA ARG A 36 -2.08 8.55 1.41
C ARG A 36 -2.82 7.40 0.70
N GLU A 37 -2.35 6.99 -0.48
CA GLU A 37 -3.03 5.95 -1.25
C GLU A 37 -2.91 4.57 -0.61
N LEU A 38 -1.82 4.26 0.11
CA LEU A 38 -1.71 3.03 0.90
C LEU A 38 -2.72 2.99 2.05
N LEU A 39 -2.94 4.12 2.74
CA LEU A 39 -3.95 4.21 3.79
C LEU A 39 -5.37 4.05 3.23
N GLU A 40 -5.65 4.65 2.07
CA GLU A 40 -6.93 4.47 1.39
C GLU A 40 -7.13 3.04 0.88
N LEU A 41 -6.09 2.39 0.34
CA LEU A 41 -6.13 0.99 -0.04
C LEU A 41 -6.42 0.09 1.17
N ALA A 42 -5.74 0.33 2.30
CA ALA A 42 -5.99 -0.39 3.55
C ALA A 42 -7.44 -0.22 4.01
N ARG A 43 -7.97 1.01 3.94
CA ARG A 43 -9.38 1.30 4.23
C ARG A 43 -10.27 0.46 3.33
N VAL A 44 -10.10 0.51 2.01
CA VAL A 44 -10.93 -0.25 1.07
C VAL A 44 -10.88 -1.74 1.36
N ALA A 45 -9.69 -2.33 1.42
CA ALA A 45 -9.53 -3.75 1.72
C ALA A 45 -10.20 -4.17 3.03
N ALA A 46 -10.15 -3.33 4.07
CA ALA A 46 -10.80 -3.62 5.35
C ALA A 46 -12.34 -3.54 5.30
N HIS A 47 -12.91 -2.77 4.36
CA HIS A 47 -14.36 -2.58 4.23
C HIS A 47 -14.99 -3.51 3.19
N THR A 48 -14.25 -3.88 2.15
CA THR A 48 -14.76 -4.69 1.03
C THR A 48 -14.41 -6.17 1.15
N GLN A 49 -13.40 -6.50 1.95
CA GLN A 49 -12.91 -7.86 2.19
C GLN A 49 -12.82 -8.12 3.70
N GLU A 50 -12.03 -9.12 4.10
CA GLU A 50 -11.72 -9.34 5.52
C GLU A 50 -10.79 -8.25 6.08
N ARG A 51 -11.13 -7.67 7.24
CA ARG A 51 -10.33 -6.62 7.90
C ARG A 51 -8.86 -6.98 8.07
N ARG A 52 -8.55 -8.24 8.33
CA ARG A 52 -7.18 -8.75 8.49
C ARG A 52 -6.34 -8.70 7.21
N PHE A 53 -6.95 -8.47 6.05
CA PHE A 53 -6.24 -8.39 4.77
C PHE A 53 -5.66 -7.01 4.50
N ALA A 54 -6.12 -5.96 5.18
CA ALA A 54 -5.64 -4.59 4.93
C ALA A 54 -4.10 -4.44 5.05
N PRO A 55 -3.41 -5.01 6.06
CA PRO A 55 -1.94 -4.96 6.13
C PRO A 55 -1.26 -5.72 4.98
N LEU A 56 -1.87 -6.81 4.50
CA LEU A 56 -1.31 -7.61 3.40
C LEU A 56 -1.50 -6.90 2.05
N ALA A 57 -2.63 -6.22 1.86
CA ALA A 57 -2.90 -5.43 0.66
C ALA A 57 -1.85 -4.30 0.51
N THR A 58 -1.54 -3.57 1.58
CA THR A 58 -0.53 -2.51 1.54
C THR A 58 0.89 -3.05 1.38
N TYR A 59 1.20 -4.19 2.00
CA TYR A 59 2.48 -4.88 1.78
C TYR A 59 2.66 -5.28 0.30
N LEU A 60 1.63 -5.89 -0.31
CA LEU A 60 1.68 -6.30 -1.72
C LEU A 60 1.77 -5.11 -2.67
N ALA A 61 1.10 -4.00 -2.37
CA ALA A 61 1.24 -2.77 -3.15
C ALA A 61 2.69 -2.26 -3.16
N GLY A 62 3.36 -2.27 -2.01
CA GLY A 62 4.79 -1.93 -1.92
C GLY A 62 5.67 -2.89 -2.73
N VAL A 63 5.46 -4.21 -2.57
CA VAL A 63 6.20 -5.23 -3.34
C VAL A 63 6.02 -5.04 -4.85
N PHE A 64 4.80 -4.72 -5.30
CA PHE A 64 4.51 -4.51 -6.72
C PHE A 64 5.17 -3.23 -7.26
N ALA A 65 5.17 -2.14 -6.49
CA ALA A 65 5.86 -0.90 -6.84
C ALA A 65 7.38 -1.12 -7.04
N GLU A 66 8.01 -1.90 -6.16
CA GLU A 66 9.42 -2.29 -6.29
C GLU A 66 9.68 -3.11 -7.55
N ARG A 67 8.79 -4.05 -7.88
CA ARG A 67 8.88 -4.87 -9.11
C ARG A 67 8.72 -4.05 -10.38
N LEU A 68 7.81 -3.09 -10.39
CA LEU A 68 7.65 -2.16 -11.51
C LEU A 68 8.89 -1.30 -11.71
N ARG A 69 9.50 -0.80 -10.63
CA ARG A 69 10.77 -0.08 -10.70
C ARG A 69 11.87 -0.96 -11.29
N ALA A 70 11.98 -2.21 -10.83
CA ALA A 70 12.95 -3.17 -11.36
C ALA A 70 12.71 -3.51 -12.85
N ALA A 71 11.47 -3.40 -13.34
CA ALA A 71 11.12 -3.58 -14.74
C ALA A 71 11.34 -2.31 -15.62
N GLY A 72 11.84 -1.21 -15.04
CA GLY A 72 12.13 0.03 -15.76
C GLY A 72 10.95 0.99 -15.91
N ALA A 73 9.83 0.76 -15.21
CA ALA A 73 8.73 1.71 -15.19
C ALA A 73 9.09 2.99 -14.39
N PRO A 74 8.44 4.13 -14.67
CA PRO A 74 8.56 5.33 -13.83
C PRO A 74 8.23 5.00 -12.37
N SER A 75 9.13 5.38 -11.47
CA SER A 75 9.03 5.03 -10.05
C SER A 75 9.03 6.25 -9.13
N ASP A 76 8.72 7.43 -9.68
CA ASP A 76 8.48 8.60 -8.84
C ASP A 76 7.23 8.40 -7.99
N GLY A 77 7.14 9.14 -6.89
CA GLY A 77 6.04 8.99 -5.92
C GLY A 77 4.66 9.22 -6.54
N ALA A 78 4.54 10.10 -7.53
CA ALA A 78 3.26 10.39 -8.17
C ALA A 78 2.80 9.22 -9.06
N ALA A 79 3.70 8.61 -9.83
CA ALA A 79 3.42 7.43 -10.63
C ALA A 79 2.99 6.24 -9.76
N VAL A 80 3.71 5.99 -8.66
CA VAL A 80 3.36 4.90 -7.72
C VAL A 80 2.02 5.17 -7.04
N ALA A 81 1.75 6.41 -6.61
CA ALA A 81 0.47 6.77 -6.02
C ALA A 81 -0.70 6.59 -6.99
N ALA A 82 -0.53 7.00 -8.26
CA ALA A 82 -1.55 6.83 -9.30
C ALA A 82 -1.88 5.34 -9.55
N LEU A 83 -0.85 4.50 -9.58
CA LEU A 83 -1.02 3.05 -9.70
C LEU A 83 -1.83 2.46 -8.53
N ILE A 84 -1.45 2.80 -7.30
CA ILE A 84 -2.16 2.30 -6.10
C ILE A 84 -3.62 2.76 -6.12
N ARG A 85 -3.86 4.01 -6.54
CA ARG A 85 -5.20 4.57 -6.71
C ARG A 85 -6.03 3.77 -7.71
N GLU A 86 -5.48 3.47 -8.88
CA GLU A 86 -6.16 2.70 -9.93
C GLU A 86 -6.63 1.34 -9.40
N VAL A 87 -5.74 0.60 -8.72
CA VAL A 87 -6.06 -0.70 -8.12
C VAL A 87 -7.11 -0.56 -7.01
N ARG A 88 -6.97 0.46 -6.14
CA ARG A 88 -7.95 0.75 -5.07
C ARG A 88 -9.34 0.98 -5.65
N GLU A 89 -9.47 1.82 -6.68
CA GLU A 89 -10.75 2.16 -7.31
C GLU A 89 -11.38 0.97 -8.02
N GLN A 90 -10.58 0.07 -8.58
CA GLN A 90 -11.06 -1.20 -9.11
C GLN A 90 -11.68 -2.06 -8.00
N LEU A 91 -11.00 -2.22 -6.87
CA LEU A 91 -11.50 -2.99 -5.73
C LEU A 91 -12.78 -2.39 -5.13
N GLU A 92 -12.88 -1.06 -5.06
CA GLU A 92 -14.10 -0.36 -4.63
C GLU A 92 -15.29 -0.67 -5.58
N ARG A 93 -15.06 -0.63 -6.90
CA ARG A 93 -16.10 -0.92 -7.91
C ARG A 93 -16.58 -2.37 -7.85
N GLU A 94 -15.66 -3.32 -7.72
CA GLU A 94 -15.99 -4.75 -7.59
C GLU A 94 -16.85 -5.02 -6.37
N ALA A 95 -16.52 -4.41 -5.23
CA ALA A 95 -17.28 -4.56 -3.99
C ALA A 95 -18.70 -3.97 -4.10
N GLY A 96 -18.84 -2.81 -4.75
CA GLY A 96 -20.15 -2.21 -5.01
C GLY A 96 -21.02 -3.06 -5.93
N THR A 97 -20.42 -3.74 -6.90
CA THR A 97 -21.12 -4.65 -7.82
C THR A 97 -21.58 -5.91 -7.08
N SER A 98 -20.73 -6.53 -6.25
CA SER A 98 -21.10 -7.70 -5.45
C SER A 98 -22.27 -7.42 -4.50
N GLN A 99 -22.28 -6.27 -3.82
CA GLN A 99 -23.39 -5.90 -2.93
C GLN A 99 -24.72 -5.66 -3.69
N SER A 100 -24.67 -5.18 -4.93
CA SER A 100 -25.88 -4.94 -5.73
C SER A 100 -26.57 -6.24 -6.19
N VAL A 101 -25.79 -7.30 -6.48
CA VAL A 101 -26.31 -8.61 -6.90
C VAL A 101 -26.98 -9.35 -5.74
N ASP A 102 -26.41 -9.26 -4.53
CA ASP A 102 -26.97 -9.88 -3.33
C ASP A 102 -28.29 -9.20 -2.90
N ALA A 103 -28.41 -7.88 -3.09
CA ALA A 103 -29.61 -7.12 -2.77
C ALA A 103 -30.81 -7.43 -3.68
N ASP A 104 -30.56 -7.77 -4.95
CA ASP A 104 -31.61 -8.11 -5.92
C ASP A 104 -32.07 -9.58 -5.80
N SER A 105 -31.18 -10.47 -5.35
CA SER A 105 -31.49 -11.89 -5.13
C SER A 105 -32.35 -12.16 -3.88
N SER A 106 -32.62 -11.12 -3.08
CA SER A 106 -33.39 -11.19 -1.83
C SER A 106 -34.84 -10.68 -1.97
N ARG A 107 -35.31 -10.43 -3.21
CA ARG A 107 -36.69 -10.02 -3.54
C ARG A 107 -37.48 -11.13 -4.22
#